data_AF-A0A0C3CTI2-F1
#
_entry.id   AF-A0A0C3CTI2-F1
#
_cell.length_a   1.000
_cell.length_b   1.000
_cell.length_c   1.000
_cell.angle_alpha   90.00
_cell.angle_beta   90.00
_cell.angle_gamma   90.00
#
_symmetry.space_group_name_H-M   'P 1'
#
loop_
_entity.id
_entity.type
_entity.pdbx_description
1 polymer ?
#
loop_
_entity_poly.entity_id
_entity_poly.type
_entity_poly.pdbx_seq_one_letter_code
_entity_poly.pdbx_strand_id
1 'polypeptide(L)'
;MSVAAPANFNPEEADNLEDIEKQFAVKVVQHMSTYWAILEKVPGSSLRLTKIDDEIYEHLKTDFPELDVSKTIDEDEMKSKSGKERWRKFMMAYEKKVDDYNFGTMLRVNPRLEYGKEETIFVPRMQFYAIEIARNRLGLNDWISENYQKQQVATKAKDGAAKS
;
A
#
# COMPACT_ATOMS: atom_id res chain seq x y z
N MET A 1 2.91 24.50 -14.18
CA MET A 1 2.19 25.63 -13.55
C MET A 1 2.08 25.32 -12.07
N SER A 2 2.87 26.00 -11.24
CA SER A 2 2.86 25.85 -9.78
C SER A 2 1.61 26.54 -9.23
N VAL A 3 0.80 25.83 -8.45
CA VAL A 3 -0.32 26.43 -7.73
C VAL A 3 0.23 27.01 -6.44
N ALA A 4 0.26 28.34 -6.34
CA ALA A 4 0.62 29.05 -5.12
C ALA A 4 -0.44 28.77 -4.04
N ALA A 5 0.00 28.57 -2.80
CA ALA A 5 -0.89 28.46 -1.65
C ALA A 5 -1.72 29.76 -1.49
N PRO A 6 -3.02 29.69 -1.20
CA PRO A 6 -3.85 30.88 -1.01
C PRO A 6 -3.39 31.68 0.21
N ALA A 7 -3.36 33.00 0.07
CA ALA A 7 -2.80 33.97 1.02
C ALA A 7 -3.61 34.16 2.32
N ASN A 8 -4.49 33.23 2.68
CA ASN A 8 -5.42 33.36 3.79
C ASN A 8 -5.44 32.11 4.69
N PHE A 9 -4.25 31.57 5.00
CA PHE A 9 -4.12 30.50 5.98
C PHE A 9 -4.04 31.11 7.39
N ASN A 10 -5.14 31.04 8.14
CA ASN A 10 -5.22 31.55 9.50
C ASN A 10 -4.90 30.40 10.50
N PRO A 11 -3.72 30.40 11.15
CA PRO A 11 -3.28 29.28 12.01
C PRO A 11 -4.09 29.12 13.30
N GLU A 12 -5.01 30.05 13.58
CA GLU A 12 -5.91 30.04 14.75
C GLU A 12 -7.23 29.28 14.48
N GLU A 13 -7.49 28.84 13.24
CA GLU A 13 -8.59 27.91 12.90
C GLU A 13 -8.15 26.43 13.01
N ALA A 14 -7.20 26.15 13.90
CA ALA A 14 -6.66 24.82 14.20
C ALA A 14 -7.65 23.88 14.92
N ASP A 15 -8.96 24.17 14.86
CA ASP A 15 -10.05 23.28 15.29
C ASP A 15 -10.23 22.10 14.32
N ASN A 16 -9.69 22.20 13.10
CA ASN A 16 -9.79 21.16 12.08
C ASN A 16 -8.73 20.05 12.18
N LEU A 17 -7.92 19.97 13.24
CA LEU A 17 -6.97 18.85 13.39
C LEU A 17 -7.70 17.51 13.43
N GLU A 18 -8.79 17.42 14.20
CA GLU A 18 -9.59 16.19 14.28
C GLU A 18 -10.32 15.89 12.95
N ASP A 19 -10.85 16.90 12.25
CA ASP A 19 -11.48 16.69 10.94
C ASP A 19 -10.45 16.27 9.88
N ILE A 20 -9.26 16.89 9.87
CA ILE A 20 -8.15 16.53 8.99
C ILE A 20 -7.69 15.09 9.28
N GLU A 21 -7.55 14.70 10.54
CA GLU A 21 -7.21 13.33 10.94
C GLU A 21 -8.30 12.32 10.54
N LYS A 22 -9.58 12.68 10.66
CA LYS A 22 -10.70 11.86 10.17
C LYS A 22 -10.66 11.70 8.65
N GLN A 23 -10.49 12.79 7.91
CA GLN A 23 -10.38 12.76 6.44
C GLN A 23 -9.15 11.94 6.00
N PHE A 24 -8.05 12.07 6.74
CA PHE A 24 -6.84 11.30 6.51
C PHE A 24 -7.10 9.79 6.71
N ALA A 25 -7.70 9.41 7.84
CA ALA A 25 -8.07 8.03 8.13
C ALA A 25 -9.02 7.45 7.07
N VAL A 26 -10.02 8.22 6.62
CA VAL A 26 -10.94 7.83 5.54
C VAL A 26 -10.18 7.51 4.26
N LYS A 27 -9.24 8.37 3.84
CA LYS A 27 -8.43 8.12 2.63
C LYS A 27 -7.53 6.90 2.76
N VAL A 28 -6.94 6.68 3.94
CA VAL A 28 -6.09 5.51 4.23
C VAL A 28 -6.90 4.22 4.12
N VAL A 29 -8.08 4.18 4.75
CA VAL A 29 -9.01 3.04 4.69
C VAL A 29 -9.53 2.83 3.28
N GLN A 30 -9.89 3.90 2.56
CA GLN A 30 -10.34 3.81 1.18
C GLN A 30 -9.25 3.22 0.27
N HIS A 31 -7.99 3.67 0.41
CA HIS A 31 -6.87 3.12 -0.34
C HIS A 31 -6.71 1.62 -0.06
N MET A 32 -6.70 1.22 1.22
CA MET A 32 -6.61 -0.18 1.66
C MET A 32 -7.71 -1.04 1.04
N SER A 33 -8.98 -0.65 1.22
CA SER A 33 -10.14 -1.38 0.72
C SER A 33 -10.17 -1.44 -0.82
N THR A 34 -9.79 -0.36 -1.50
CA THR A 34 -9.74 -0.32 -2.97
C THR A 34 -8.68 -1.29 -3.49
N TYR A 35 -7.49 -1.27 -2.89
CA TYR A 35 -6.39 -2.14 -3.29
C TYR A 35 -6.75 -3.62 -3.06
N TRP A 36 -7.34 -3.95 -1.91
CA TRP A 36 -7.81 -5.30 -1.62
C TRP A 36 -8.87 -5.78 -2.62
N ALA A 37 -9.89 -4.95 -2.88
CA ALA A 37 -10.95 -5.29 -3.84
C ALA A 37 -10.44 -5.50 -5.28
N ILE A 38 -9.31 -4.88 -5.64
CA ILE A 38 -8.63 -5.15 -6.92
C ILE A 38 -7.98 -6.54 -6.87
N LEU A 39 -7.21 -6.84 -5.82
CA LEU A 39 -6.55 -8.13 -5.62
C LEU A 39 -7.53 -9.31 -5.50
N GLU A 40 -8.74 -9.10 -5.02
CA GLU A 40 -9.79 -10.12 -5.01
C GLU A 40 -10.26 -10.48 -6.43
N LYS A 41 -10.25 -9.51 -7.35
CA LYS A 41 -10.80 -9.67 -8.70
C LYS A 41 -9.78 -10.17 -9.71
N VAL A 42 -8.52 -9.77 -9.57
CA VAL A 42 -7.45 -10.09 -10.53
C VAL A 42 -6.16 -10.49 -9.80
N PRO A 43 -5.33 -11.37 -10.39
CA PRO A 43 -4.07 -11.76 -9.79
C PRO A 43 -3.13 -10.56 -9.66
N GLY A 44 -2.45 -10.45 -8.52
CA GLY A 44 -1.52 -9.35 -8.23
C GLY A 44 -0.40 -9.23 -9.26
N SER A 45 0.07 -10.35 -9.80
CA SER A 45 1.07 -10.42 -10.87
C SER A 45 0.67 -9.73 -12.18
N SER A 46 -0.63 -9.50 -12.41
CA SER A 46 -1.14 -8.75 -13.56
C SER A 46 -1.31 -7.24 -13.30
N LEU A 47 -1.14 -6.80 -12.05
CA LEU A 47 -1.38 -5.42 -11.64
C LEU A 47 -0.18 -4.51 -11.87
N ARG A 48 -0.47 -3.31 -12.37
CA ARG A 48 0.44 -2.17 -12.40
C ARG A 48 -0.07 -1.11 -11.43
N LEU A 49 0.73 -0.77 -10.42
CA LEU A 49 0.36 0.21 -9.41
C LEU A 49 0.69 1.63 -9.87
N THR A 50 1.74 1.79 -10.67
CA THR A 50 2.19 3.05 -11.24
C THR A 50 2.62 2.87 -12.70
N LYS A 51 2.90 3.99 -13.38
CA LYS A 51 3.46 3.98 -14.75
C LYS A 51 4.94 3.59 -14.78
N ILE A 52 5.63 3.63 -13.63
CA ILE A 52 7.08 3.45 -13.50
C ILE A 52 7.43 2.26 -12.59
N ASP A 53 6.56 1.24 -12.54
CA ASP A 53 6.75 0.08 -11.66
C ASP A 53 8.09 -0.64 -11.87
N ASP A 54 8.55 -0.73 -13.13
CA ASP A 54 9.85 -1.30 -13.47
C ASP A 54 10.99 -0.50 -12.81
N GLU A 55 10.95 0.84 -12.88
CA GLU A 55 11.96 1.71 -12.25
C GLU A 55 11.95 1.53 -10.73
N ILE A 56 10.75 1.52 -10.12
CA ILE A 56 10.60 1.38 -8.67
C ILE A 56 11.13 0.04 -8.18
N TYR A 57 10.82 -1.05 -8.89
CA TYR A 57 11.26 -2.39 -8.55
C TYR A 57 12.79 -2.54 -8.63
N GLU A 58 13.40 -2.05 -9.70
CA GLU A 58 14.86 -2.12 -9.89
C GLU A 58 15.60 -1.25 -8.87
N HIS A 59 15.10 -0.04 -8.58
CA HIS A 59 15.65 0.82 -7.53
C HIS A 59 15.53 0.15 -6.16
N LEU A 60 14.41 -0.51 -5.83
CA LEU A 60 14.25 -1.22 -4.56
C LEU A 60 15.29 -2.33 -4.42
N LYS A 61 15.49 -3.13 -5.47
CA LYS A 61 16.51 -4.20 -5.46
C LYS A 61 17.93 -3.68 -5.32
N THR A 62 18.20 -2.50 -5.88
CA THR A 62 19.53 -1.87 -5.82
C THR A 62 19.80 -1.26 -4.45
N ASP A 63 18.85 -0.50 -3.92
CA ASP A 63 19.01 0.23 -2.65
C ASP A 63 18.72 -0.63 -1.42
N PHE A 64 17.96 -1.72 -1.55
CA PHE A 64 17.61 -2.65 -0.47
C PHE A 64 17.75 -4.12 -0.93
N PRO A 65 18.96 -4.56 -1.32
CA PRO A 65 19.18 -5.93 -1.78
C PRO A 65 18.92 -6.98 -0.70
N GLU A 66 18.98 -6.58 0.57
CA GLU A 66 18.69 -7.41 1.75
C GLU A 66 17.19 -7.59 2.03
N LEU A 67 16.32 -6.76 1.44
CA LEU A 67 14.89 -6.75 1.73
C LEU A 67 14.18 -7.90 1.01
N ASP A 68 13.81 -8.92 1.78
CA ASP A 68 13.00 -10.05 1.30
C ASP A 68 11.50 -9.77 1.49
N VAL A 69 10.86 -9.29 0.43
CA VAL A 69 9.42 -8.92 0.44
C VAL A 69 8.47 -10.11 0.59
N SER A 70 8.97 -11.35 0.55
CA SER A 70 8.20 -12.57 0.78
C SER A 70 8.05 -12.92 2.26
N LYS A 71 8.89 -12.33 3.11
CA LYS A 71 8.88 -12.52 4.56
C LYS A 71 8.10 -11.40 5.26
N THR A 72 7.95 -11.57 6.56
CA THR A 72 7.45 -10.50 7.43
C THR A 72 8.47 -9.37 7.46
N ILE A 73 8.01 -8.17 7.15
CA ILE A 73 8.82 -6.96 7.21
C ILE A 73 9.10 -6.60 8.66
N ASP A 74 10.36 -6.29 8.94
CA ASP A 74 10.78 -5.82 10.25
C ASP A 74 10.52 -4.31 10.40
N GLU A 75 9.51 -3.99 11.20
CA GLU A 75 9.10 -2.60 11.41
C GLU A 75 10.18 -1.78 12.15
N ASP A 76 10.94 -2.41 13.04
CA ASP A 76 11.99 -1.76 13.81
C ASP A 76 13.16 -1.36 12.90
N GLU A 77 13.57 -2.23 11.97
CA GLU A 77 14.59 -1.92 10.97
C GLU A 77 14.18 -0.72 10.11
N MET A 78 12.92 -0.67 9.65
CA MET A 78 12.40 0.48 8.89
C MET A 78 12.39 1.77 9.72
N LYS A 79 12.10 1.67 11.02
CA LYS A 79 12.03 2.80 11.95
C LYS A 79 13.39 3.18 12.57
N SER A 80 14.42 2.36 12.37
CA SER A 80 15.79 2.63 12.78
C SER A 80 16.33 3.90 12.12
N LYS A 81 17.39 4.49 12.68
CA LYS A 81 18.01 5.69 12.10
C LYS A 81 18.45 5.44 10.65
N SER A 82 19.19 4.36 10.44
CA SER A 82 19.67 3.94 9.11
C SER A 82 18.52 3.64 8.14
N GLY A 83 17.49 2.92 8.59
CA GLY A 83 16.31 2.60 7.79
C GLY A 83 15.55 3.85 7.34
N LYS A 84 15.30 4.79 8.27
CA LYS A 84 14.66 6.07 7.97
C LYS A 84 15.44 6.89 6.96
N GLU A 85 16.76 6.98 7.09
CA GLU A 85 17.60 7.72 6.14
C GLU A 85 17.61 7.09 4.74
N ARG A 86 17.74 5.75 4.65
CA ARG A 86 17.67 5.02 3.38
C ARG A 86 16.32 5.19 2.70
N TRP A 87 15.23 4.94 3.43
CA TRP A 87 13.87 5.10 2.89
C TRP A 87 13.58 6.55 2.50
N ARG A 88 14.05 7.53 3.28
CA ARG A 88 13.91 8.94 2.90
C ARG A 88 14.63 9.23 1.58
N LYS A 89 15.88 8.78 1.42
CA LYS A 89 16.62 8.95 0.16
C LYS A 89 15.92 8.28 -1.02
N PHE A 90 15.43 7.06 -0.82
CA PHE A 90 14.65 6.33 -1.82
C PHE A 90 13.40 7.12 -2.24
N MET A 91 12.62 7.61 -1.28
CA MET A 91 11.39 8.38 -1.55
C MET A 91 11.65 9.70 -2.28
N MET A 92 12.73 10.42 -1.94
CA MET A 92 13.08 11.70 -2.57
C MET A 92 13.34 11.57 -4.07
N ALA A 93 13.77 10.40 -4.56
CA ALA A 93 13.92 10.15 -5.99
C ALA A 93 12.59 10.23 -6.76
N TYR A 94 11.46 10.10 -6.06
CA TYR A 94 10.12 10.05 -6.64
C TYR A 94 9.26 11.28 -6.35
N GLU A 95 9.77 12.28 -5.61
CA GLU A 95 9.02 13.50 -5.23
C GLU A 95 8.33 14.18 -6.43
N LYS A 96 9.00 14.18 -7.59
CA LYS A 96 8.50 14.83 -8.82
C LYS A 96 7.90 13.85 -9.83
N LYS A 97 7.93 12.55 -9.54
CA LYS A 97 7.49 11.47 -10.45
C LYS A 97 6.20 10.81 -9.98
N VAL A 98 6.01 10.70 -8.67
CA VAL A 98 4.87 10.05 -8.03
C VAL A 98 4.11 11.09 -7.21
N ASP A 99 2.86 11.32 -7.58
CA ASP A 99 1.98 12.23 -6.85
C ASP A 99 1.67 11.65 -5.47
N ASP A 100 1.66 12.52 -4.44
CA ASP A 100 1.46 12.13 -3.04
C ASP A 100 2.40 11.00 -2.57
N TYR A 101 3.66 10.95 -3.04
CA TYR A 101 4.62 9.88 -2.71
C TYR A 101 4.80 9.66 -1.19
N ASN A 102 4.63 10.72 -0.39
CA ASN A 102 4.76 10.73 1.07
C ASN A 102 3.42 10.56 1.81
N PHE A 103 2.30 10.43 1.12
CA PHE A 103 0.99 10.20 1.74
C PHE A 103 0.97 8.86 2.47
N GLY A 104 0.50 8.82 3.71
CA GLY A 104 0.49 7.59 4.50
C GLY A 104 -0.55 6.58 4.02
N THR A 105 -0.20 5.31 4.04
CA THR A 105 -0.98 4.17 3.53
C THR A 105 -0.81 2.97 4.46
N MET A 106 -1.71 1.98 4.34
CA MET A 106 -1.61 0.71 5.06
C MET A 106 -0.92 -0.35 4.21
N LEU A 107 0.11 -0.98 4.78
CA LEU A 107 0.85 -2.08 4.17
C LEU A 107 0.79 -3.32 5.06
N ARG A 108 0.58 -4.48 4.44
CA ARG A 108 0.64 -5.77 5.14
C ARG A 108 2.09 -6.11 5.49
N VAL A 109 2.36 -6.47 6.73
CA VAL A 109 3.71 -6.86 7.17
C VAL A 109 4.19 -8.11 6.43
N ASN A 110 3.28 -9.00 6.07
CA ASN A 110 3.58 -10.23 5.34
C ASN A 110 2.57 -10.41 4.18
N PRO A 111 3.01 -10.77 2.96
CA PRO A 111 2.12 -10.93 1.81
C PRO A 111 1.11 -12.07 1.96
N ARG A 112 1.36 -13.03 2.86
CA ARG A 112 0.49 -14.20 3.13
C ARG A 112 -0.60 -13.93 4.17
N LEU A 113 -0.62 -12.74 4.75
CA LEU A 113 -1.62 -12.35 5.75
C LEU A 113 -2.67 -11.44 5.11
N GLU A 114 -3.84 -11.41 5.73
CA GLU A 114 -4.89 -10.43 5.47
C GLU A 114 -4.61 -9.14 6.24
N TYR A 115 -5.39 -8.09 5.98
CA TYR A 115 -5.31 -6.86 6.77
C TYR A 115 -5.81 -7.12 8.20
N GLY A 116 -4.88 -7.15 9.16
CA GLY A 116 -5.15 -7.26 10.59
C GLY A 116 -4.52 -6.11 11.39
N LYS A 117 -4.87 -6.01 12.68
CA LYS A 117 -4.37 -4.94 13.56
C LYS A 117 -2.86 -5.05 13.80
N GLU A 118 -2.34 -6.26 13.91
CA GLU A 118 -0.92 -6.54 14.19
C GLU A 118 -0.17 -6.85 12.88
N GLU A 119 -0.91 -7.20 11.83
CA GLU A 119 -0.43 -7.63 10.52
C GLU A 119 -0.32 -6.48 9.51
N THR A 120 -0.63 -5.26 9.94
CA THR A 120 -0.61 -4.05 9.11
C THR A 120 0.24 -2.97 9.76
N ILE A 121 1.07 -2.32 8.95
CA ILE A 121 1.87 -1.17 9.34
C ILE A 121 1.52 0.05 8.50
N PHE A 122 1.73 1.21 9.08
CA PHE A 122 1.49 2.48 8.41
C PHE A 122 2.77 2.98 7.74
N VAL A 123 2.73 3.15 6.42
CA VAL A 123 3.89 3.51 5.60
C VAL A 123 3.53 4.56 4.55
N PRO A 124 4.43 5.49 4.21
CA PRO A 124 4.32 6.30 3.00
C PRO A 124 3.97 5.50 1.74
N ARG A 125 3.18 6.10 0.85
CA ARG A 125 2.70 5.52 -0.41
C ARG A 125 3.85 4.97 -1.25
N MET A 126 4.99 5.66 -1.27
CA MET A 126 6.15 5.20 -2.03
C MET A 126 6.77 3.92 -1.45
N GLN A 127 6.78 3.74 -0.12
CA GLN A 127 7.18 2.48 0.50
C GLN A 127 6.18 1.36 0.16
N PHE A 128 4.88 1.67 0.23
CA PHE A 128 3.83 0.75 -0.19
C PHE A 128 4.02 0.30 -1.65
N TYR A 129 4.24 1.23 -2.58
CA TYR A 129 4.48 0.89 -3.99
C TYR A 129 5.72 0.01 -4.15
N ALA A 130 6.85 0.39 -3.54
CA ALA A 130 8.06 -0.42 -3.66
C ALA A 130 7.82 -1.88 -3.26
N ILE A 131 7.19 -2.08 -2.11
CA ILE A 131 6.98 -3.40 -1.52
C ILE A 131 5.88 -4.18 -2.26
N GLU A 132 4.71 -3.59 -2.52
CA GLU A 132 3.61 -4.28 -3.20
C GLU A 132 3.91 -4.52 -4.69
N ILE A 133 4.67 -3.65 -5.38
CA ILE A 133 5.14 -3.93 -6.75
C ILE A 133 6.04 -5.16 -6.74
N ALA A 134 6.98 -5.23 -5.81
CA ALA A 134 7.86 -6.38 -5.69
C ALA A 134 7.08 -7.67 -5.37
N ARG A 135 6.09 -7.61 -4.48
CA ARG A 135 5.21 -8.74 -4.15
C ARG A 135 4.36 -9.18 -5.33
N ASN A 136 3.77 -8.24 -6.06
CA ASN A 136 3.00 -8.49 -7.26
C ASN A 136 3.85 -9.18 -8.32
N ARG A 137 5.05 -8.67 -8.62
CA ARG A 137 5.96 -9.29 -9.61
C ARG A 137 6.39 -10.71 -9.24
N LEU A 138 6.48 -11.00 -7.96
CA LEU A 138 6.81 -12.33 -7.44
C LEU A 138 5.58 -13.24 -7.30
N GLY A 139 4.38 -12.79 -7.68
CA GLY A 139 3.12 -13.54 -7.56
C GLY A 139 2.69 -13.77 -6.12
N LEU A 140 3.26 -13.06 -5.14
CA LEU A 140 3.03 -13.29 -3.72
C LEU A 140 1.64 -12.86 -3.26
N ASN A 141 0.92 -12.10 -4.09
CA ASN A 141 -0.43 -11.62 -3.83
C ASN A 141 -1.51 -12.39 -4.63
N ASP A 142 -1.13 -13.34 -5.49
CA ASP A 142 -2.07 -14.01 -6.39
C ASP A 142 -3.08 -14.89 -5.64
N TRP A 143 -2.66 -15.43 -4.49
CA TRP A 143 -3.48 -16.24 -3.59
C TRP A 143 -4.79 -15.55 -3.17
N ILE A 144 -4.81 -14.22 -3.12
CA ILE A 144 -5.97 -13.43 -2.70
C ILE A 144 -7.10 -13.63 -3.72
N SER A 145 -6.79 -13.45 -5.00
CA SER A 145 -7.74 -13.66 -6.10
C SER A 145 -8.22 -15.11 -6.16
N GLU A 146 -7.31 -16.07 -5.95
CA GLU A 146 -7.64 -17.50 -5.95
C GLU A 146 -8.57 -17.87 -4.79
N ASN A 147 -8.28 -17.37 -3.59
CA ASN A 147 -9.08 -17.61 -2.40
C ASN A 147 -10.48 -16.99 -2.55
N TYR A 148 -10.55 -15.75 -3.04
CA TYR A 148 -11.81 -15.06 -3.28
C TYR A 148 -12.69 -15.81 -4.29
N GLN A 149 -12.12 -16.27 -5.41
CA GLN A 149 -12.85 -17.07 -6.41
C GLN A 149 -13.37 -18.38 -5.82
N LYS A 150 -12.55 -19.09 -5.02
CA LYS A 150 -12.96 -20.32 -4.33
C LYS A 150 -14.15 -20.08 -3.38
N GLN A 151 -14.09 -19.00 -2.61
CA GLN A 151 -15.18 -18.61 -1.70
C GLN A 151 -16.47 -18.25 -2.45
N GLN A 152 -16.36 -17.55 -3.58
CA GLN A 152 -17.51 -17.21 -4.41
C GLN A 152 -18.21 -18.45 -5.00
N VAL A 153 -17.43 -19.43 -5.46
CA VAL A 153 -17.97 -20.72 -5.96
C VAL A 153 -18.67 -21.47 -4.83
N ALA A 154 -18.05 -21.56 -3.64
CA ALA A 154 -18.62 -22.23 -2.48
C ALA A 154 -19.93 -21.56 -2.02
N THR A 155 -20.00 -20.23 -2.03
CA THR A 155 -21.21 -19.48 -1.67
C THR A 155 -22.34 -19.72 -2.65
N LYS A 156 -22.06 -19.69 -3.96
CA LYS A 156 -23.07 -19.99 -5.01
C LYS A 156 -23.61 -21.41 -4.91
N ALA A 157 -22.75 -22.39 -4.60
CA ALA A 157 -23.19 -23.78 -4.40
C ALA A 157 -24.14 -23.93 -3.20
N LYS A 158 -23.87 -23.22 -2.09
CA LYS A 158 -24.74 -23.22 -0.91
C LYS A 158 -26.10 -22.55 -1.16
N ASP A 159 -26.12 -21.42 -1.87
CA ASP A 159 -27.36 -20.70 -2.18
C ASP A 159 -28.26 -21.47 -3.16
N GLY A 160 -27.66 -22.16 -4.15
CA GLY A 160 -28.41 -23.05 -5.04
C GLY A 160 -29.01 -24.27 -4.34
N ALA A 161 -28.30 -24.83 -3.34
CA ALA A 161 -28.78 -25.95 -2.54
C ALA A 161 -29.85 -25.55 -1.51
N ALA A 162 -29.86 -24.31 -1.02
CA ALA A 162 -30.88 -23.81 -0.10
C ALA A 162 -32.20 -23.42 -0.79
N LYS A 163 -32.18 -23.26 -2.12
CA LYS A 163 -33.34 -22.89 -2.95
C LYS A 163 -33.98 -24.08 -3.69
N SER A 164 -33.42 -25.28 -3.57
CA SER A 164 -33.98 -26.55 -4.09
C SER A 164 -34.58 -27.37 -2.96
#